data_AF-A0A1G1T287-F1
#
_entry.id   AF-A0A1G1T287-F1
#
_cell.length_a   1.000
_cell.length_b   1.000
_cell.length_c   1.000
_cell.angle_alpha   90.00
_cell.angle_beta   90.00
_cell.angle_gamma   90.00
#
_symmetry.space_group_name_H-M   'P 1'
#
loop_
_entity.id
_entity.type
_entity.pdbx_description
1 polymer ?
#
loop_
_entity_poly.entity_id
_entity_poly.type
_entity_poly.pdbx_seq_one_letter_code
_entity_poly.pdbx_strand_id
1 'polypeptide(L)'
;MALKKWIGALAALGFLVWLFQARNSYRHLLAVGEKTVAVVLEAAGKNMTVVYRVRGTTYEKVLSEPFDGFYKGETFVILYDPQDPAHAEVRFHEPVYDQQAYASTPATAYGTASFGSFIQFEYRVGQKTHTRFQDVHPDKAPIKGKPGKVFYNLKNPEIAYLEY
;
A
#
# COMPACT_ATOMS: atom_id res chain seq x y z
N MET A 1 10.34 45.59 4.00
CA MET A 1 11.16 44.37 3.88
C MET A 1 10.99 43.39 5.07
N ALA A 2 10.65 43.86 6.29
CA ALA A 2 10.50 43.00 7.47
C ALA A 2 9.30 42.01 7.43
N LEU A 3 8.15 42.41 6.85
CA LEU A 3 6.93 41.58 6.83
C LEU A 3 7.10 40.24 6.07
N LYS A 4 7.87 40.24 4.98
CA LYS A 4 8.15 39.02 4.19
C LYS A 4 8.96 37.97 4.97
N LYS A 5 9.78 38.39 5.94
CA LYS A 5 10.59 37.47 6.77
C LYS A 5 9.73 36.71 7.79
N TRP A 6 8.72 37.37 8.35
CA TRP A 6 7.82 36.75 9.34
C TRP A 6 6.86 35.73 8.71
N ILE A 7 6.40 35.97 7.48
CA ILE A 7 5.55 35.02 6.75
C ILE A 7 6.30 33.70 6.47
N GLY A 8 7.57 33.79 6.05
CA GLY A 8 8.41 32.61 5.83
C GLY A 8 8.65 31.79 7.11
N ALA A 9 8.89 32.46 8.24
CA ALA A 9 9.08 31.80 9.53
C ALA A 9 7.82 31.08 10.03
N LEU A 10 6.63 31.69 9.88
CA LEU A 10 5.36 31.07 10.24
C LEU A 10 5.02 29.87 9.35
N ALA A 11 5.27 29.97 8.04
CA ALA A 11 5.07 28.85 7.12
C ALA A 11 6.00 27.67 7.44
N ALA A 12 7.26 27.95 7.75
CA ALA A 12 8.22 26.92 8.17
C ALA A 12 7.81 26.25 9.50
N LEU A 13 7.36 27.03 10.49
CA LEU A 13 6.88 26.50 11.76
C LEU A 13 5.64 25.61 11.58
N GLY A 14 4.67 26.06 10.77
CA GLY A 14 3.48 25.27 10.44
C GLY A 14 3.82 23.94 9.76
N PHE A 15 4.75 23.97 8.80
CA PHE A 15 5.24 22.76 8.13
C PHE A 15 5.92 21.77 9.11
N LEU A 16 6.73 22.27 10.05
CA LEU A 16 7.36 21.43 11.08
C LEU A 16 6.34 20.80 12.04
N VAL A 17 5.33 21.55 12.46
CA VAL A 17 4.23 21.02 13.32
C VAL A 17 3.46 19.93 12.57
N TRP A 18 3.16 20.13 11.29
CA TRP A 18 2.49 19.14 10.46
C TRP A 18 3.31 17.86 10.33
N LEU A 19 4.61 17.97 10.03
CA LEU A 19 5.51 16.81 9.97
C LEU A 19 5.58 16.05 11.30
N PHE A 20 5.60 16.78 12.42
CA PHE A 20 5.62 16.17 13.76
C PHE A 20 4.33 15.41 14.06
N GLN A 21 3.17 15.98 13.72
CA GLN A 21 1.87 15.32 13.87
C GLN A 21 1.77 14.07 12.99
N ALA A 22 2.15 14.15 11.71
CA ALA A 22 2.11 13.00 10.80
C ALA A 22 3.00 11.84 11.31
N ARG A 23 4.20 12.14 11.79
CA ARG A 23 5.11 11.12 12.34
C ARG A 23 4.57 10.50 13.64
N ASN A 24 3.96 11.31 14.50
CA ASN A 24 3.38 10.82 15.74
C ASN A 24 2.12 9.98 15.49
N SER A 25 1.31 10.35 14.49
CA SER A 25 0.13 9.59 14.04
C SER A 25 0.51 8.17 13.63
N TYR A 26 1.51 7.99 12.76
CA TYR A 26 1.98 6.65 12.37
C TYR A 26 2.55 5.85 13.55
N ARG A 27 3.37 6.48 14.41
CA ARG A 27 3.93 5.83 15.60
C ARG A 27 2.87 5.41 16.60
N HIS A 28 1.83 6.22 16.75
CA HIS A 28 0.67 5.91 17.59
C HIS A 28 -0.05 4.68 17.06
N LEU A 29 -0.36 4.62 15.76
CA LEU A 29 -0.97 3.44 15.14
C LEU A 29 -0.11 2.19 15.25
N LEU A 30 1.22 2.30 15.20
CA LEU A 30 2.10 1.17 15.46
C LEU A 30 2.07 0.67 16.91
N ALA A 31 1.78 1.56 17.87
CA ALA A 31 1.78 1.23 19.30
C ALA A 31 0.43 0.68 19.79
N VAL A 32 -0.68 1.25 19.30
CA VAL A 32 -2.04 0.92 19.80
C VAL A 32 -2.98 0.39 18.73
N GLY A 33 -2.57 0.37 17.46
CA GLY A 33 -3.44 0.05 16.35
C GLY A 33 -3.87 -1.41 16.32
N GLU A 34 -5.13 -1.63 15.98
CA GLU A 34 -5.68 -2.96 15.68
C GLU A 34 -5.68 -3.20 14.17
N LYS A 35 -5.62 -4.48 13.76
CA LYS A 35 -5.64 -4.88 12.34
C LYS A 35 -7.05 -5.26 11.89
N THR A 36 -7.44 -4.82 10.70
CA THR A 36 -8.57 -5.39 9.94
C THR A 36 -8.20 -5.47 8.45
N VAL A 37 -9.14 -5.88 7.61
CA VAL A 37 -8.97 -5.96 6.16
C VAL A 37 -9.66 -4.77 5.50
N ALA A 38 -8.93 -4.08 4.65
CA ALA A 38 -9.46 -3.07 3.75
C ALA A 38 -9.54 -3.59 2.32
N VAL A 39 -10.53 -3.12 1.57
CA VAL A 39 -10.75 -3.44 0.15
C VAL A 39 -10.58 -2.17 -0.67
N VAL A 40 -9.83 -2.24 -1.76
CA VAL A 40 -9.71 -1.16 -2.74
C VAL A 40 -11.03 -1.05 -3.51
N LEU A 41 -11.77 0.04 -3.30
CA LEU A 41 -13.06 0.29 -3.95
C LEU A 41 -12.87 0.98 -5.30
N GLU A 42 -11.89 1.90 -5.36
CA GLU A 42 -11.53 2.65 -6.55
C GLU A 42 -10.03 2.96 -6.54
N ALA A 43 -9.39 2.80 -7.69
CA ALA A 43 -8.03 3.23 -7.96
C ALA A 43 -8.06 3.98 -9.30
N ALA A 44 -8.14 5.31 -9.24
CA ALA A 44 -8.31 6.16 -10.41
C ALA A 44 -7.39 7.39 -10.33
N GLY A 45 -6.46 7.48 -11.28
CA GLY A 45 -5.48 8.56 -11.35
C GLY A 45 -4.64 8.65 -10.08
N LYS A 46 -4.66 9.82 -9.42
CA LYS A 46 -3.86 10.09 -8.21
C LYS A 46 -4.58 9.77 -6.90
N ASN A 47 -5.75 9.13 -6.93
CA ASN A 47 -6.47 8.83 -5.70
C ASN A 47 -6.84 7.34 -5.65
N MET A 48 -6.77 6.79 -4.45
CA MET A 48 -7.30 5.47 -4.15
C MET A 48 -8.21 5.55 -2.95
N THR A 49 -9.38 4.92 -3.08
CA THR A 49 -10.35 4.80 -2.00
C THR A 49 -10.36 3.37 -1.50
N VAL A 50 -10.12 3.20 -0.20
CA VAL A 50 -10.26 1.92 0.47
C VAL A 50 -11.43 1.95 1.46
N VAL A 51 -12.11 0.83 1.59
CA VAL A 51 -13.19 0.63 2.56
C VAL A 51 -12.85 -0.49 3.51
N TYR A 52 -13.20 -0.32 4.78
CA TYR A 52 -12.98 -1.32 5.83
C TYR A 52 -14.09 -1.25 6.86
N ARG A 53 -14.25 -2.32 7.64
CA ARG A 53 -15.34 -2.44 8.63
C ARG A 53 -14.78 -2.68 10.02
N VAL A 54 -15.25 -1.89 10.98
CA VAL A 54 -14.89 -2.00 12.40
C VAL A 54 -16.16 -1.98 13.23
N ARG A 55 -16.37 -3.00 14.06
CA ARG A 55 -17.54 -3.13 14.97
C ARG A 55 -18.90 -2.90 14.26
N GLY A 56 -19.02 -3.38 13.02
CA GLY A 56 -20.25 -3.25 12.24
C GLY A 56 -20.36 -1.96 11.40
N THR A 57 -19.56 -0.94 11.68
CA THR A 57 -19.51 0.34 10.96
C THR A 57 -18.52 0.30 9.81
N THR A 58 -18.90 0.84 8.65
CA THR A 58 -18.04 0.97 7.48
C THR A 58 -17.34 2.31 7.50
N TYR A 59 -16.03 2.30 7.26
CA TYR A 59 -15.19 3.47 7.14
C TYR A 59 -14.57 3.51 5.75
N GLU A 60 -14.32 4.74 5.29
CA GLU A 60 -13.68 5.02 4.01
C GLU A 60 -12.41 5.84 4.25
N LYS A 61 -11.33 5.48 3.57
CA LYS A 61 -10.09 6.26 3.57
C LYS A 61 -9.68 6.55 2.13
N VAL A 62 -9.58 7.83 1.82
CA VAL A 62 -9.05 8.33 0.56
C VAL A 62 -7.55 8.57 0.74
N LEU A 63 -6.77 7.98 -0.15
CA LEU A 63 -5.33 8.12 -0.20
C LEU A 63 -4.97 8.92 -1.45
N SER A 64 -4.25 10.02 -1.24
CA SER A 64 -3.71 10.83 -2.32
C SER A 64 -2.32 10.33 -2.72
N GLU A 65 -2.08 10.29 -4.03
CA GLU A 65 -0.86 9.83 -4.67
C GLU A 65 -0.43 8.40 -4.27
N PRO A 66 -1.34 7.41 -4.32
CA PRO A 66 -0.92 6.01 -4.25
C PRO A 66 0.00 5.71 -5.45
N PHE A 67 0.99 4.85 -5.27
CA PHE A 67 1.82 4.43 -6.39
C PHE A 67 0.97 3.67 -7.43
N ASP A 68 1.37 3.75 -8.69
CA ASP A 68 0.73 3.01 -9.77
C ASP A 68 0.97 1.51 -9.58
N GLY A 69 -0.09 0.77 -9.30
CA GLY A 69 0.03 -0.66 -9.03
C GLY A 69 -1.05 -1.22 -8.11
N PHE A 70 -2.17 -0.54 -7.95
CA PHE A 70 -3.31 -1.07 -7.23
C PHE A 70 -4.50 -1.24 -8.17
N TYR A 71 -5.23 -2.33 -7.96
CA TYR A 71 -6.42 -2.66 -8.69
C TYR A 71 -7.63 -2.68 -7.75
N LYS A 72 -8.77 -2.31 -8.31
CA LYS A 72 -10.05 -2.46 -7.62
C LYS A 72 -10.27 -3.92 -7.21
N GLY A 73 -10.69 -4.12 -5.97
CA GLY A 73 -10.95 -5.43 -5.38
C GLY A 73 -9.73 -6.05 -4.70
N GLU A 74 -8.54 -5.45 -4.78
CA GLU A 74 -7.42 -5.86 -3.93
C GLU A 74 -7.73 -5.64 -2.46
N THR A 75 -7.18 -6.52 -1.62
CA THR A 75 -7.38 -6.46 -0.18
C THR A 75 -6.06 -6.41 0.56
N PHE A 76 -5.99 -5.54 1.57
CA PHE A 76 -4.78 -5.27 2.33
C PHE A 76 -5.09 -5.21 3.82
N VAL A 77 -4.07 -5.45 4.64
CA VAL A 77 -4.16 -5.14 6.06
C VAL A 77 -4.27 -3.62 6.24
N ILE A 78 -5.16 -3.19 7.12
CA ILE A 78 -5.22 -1.80 7.60
C ILE A 78 -5.05 -1.79 9.12
N LEU A 79 -4.24 -0.86 9.62
CA LEU A 79 -4.12 -0.55 11.04
C LEU A 79 -5.03 0.62 11.37
N TYR A 80 -5.83 0.53 12.43
CA TYR A 80 -6.69 1.63 12.87
C TYR A 80 -6.59 1.84 14.38
N ASP A 81 -6.84 3.05 14.85
CA ASP A 81 -6.95 3.35 16.27
C ASP A 81 -8.30 2.82 16.82
N PRO A 82 -8.32 1.90 17.81
CA PRO A 82 -9.56 1.35 18.33
C PRO A 82 -10.45 2.37 19.08
N GLN A 83 -9.90 3.53 19.44
CA GLN A 83 -10.62 4.66 20.02
C GLN A 83 -11.10 5.66 18.95
N ASP A 84 -10.41 5.74 17.82
CA ASP A 84 -10.79 6.54 16.65
C ASP A 84 -10.58 5.76 15.34
N PRO A 85 -11.53 4.87 14.94
CA PRO A 85 -11.31 4.00 13.79
C PRO A 85 -11.14 4.73 12.45
N ALA A 86 -11.49 6.02 12.35
CA ALA A 86 -11.24 6.82 11.16
C ALA A 86 -9.74 7.16 11.00
N HIS A 87 -9.00 7.19 12.10
CA HIS A 87 -7.54 7.27 12.11
C HIS A 87 -6.95 5.88 11.80
N ALA A 88 -6.64 5.67 10.52
CA ALA A 88 -6.15 4.38 10.02
C ALA A 88 -5.02 4.54 8.99
N GLU A 89 -4.25 3.47 8.76
CA GLU A 89 -3.10 3.38 7.85
C GLU A 89 -3.14 2.06 7.07
N VAL A 90 -3.06 2.11 5.74
CA VAL A 90 -3.08 0.91 4.90
C VAL A 90 -1.67 0.34 4.76
N ARG A 91 -1.52 -0.98 4.93
CA ARG A 91 -0.25 -1.70 4.85
C ARG A 91 -0.13 -2.38 3.49
N PHE A 92 0.34 -1.66 2.48
CA PHE A 92 0.40 -2.18 1.09
C PHE A 92 1.35 -3.35 0.88
N HIS A 93 2.35 -3.49 1.74
CA HIS A 93 3.24 -4.66 1.77
C HIS A 93 2.65 -5.88 2.51
N GLU A 94 1.42 -5.79 3.03
CA GLU A 94 0.67 -6.88 3.66
C GLU A 94 -0.65 -7.13 2.89
N PRO A 95 -0.61 -7.65 1.64
CA PRO A 95 -1.82 -8.05 0.93
C PRO A 95 -2.49 -9.22 1.65
N VAL A 96 -3.81 -9.22 1.67
CA VAL A 96 -4.65 -10.32 2.14
C VAL A 96 -5.32 -10.89 0.92
N TYR A 97 -5.29 -12.21 0.70
CA TYR A 97 -5.96 -12.81 -0.43
C TYR A 97 -6.37 -14.24 -0.13
N ASP A 98 -7.47 -14.68 -0.74
CA ASP A 98 -7.93 -16.07 -0.63
C ASP A 98 -7.11 -16.96 -1.56
N GLN A 99 -6.30 -17.85 -0.99
CA GLN A 99 -5.45 -18.76 -1.76
C GLN A 99 -6.25 -19.67 -2.71
N GLN A 100 -7.53 -19.93 -2.46
CA GLN A 100 -8.37 -20.74 -3.36
C GLN A 100 -8.79 -19.99 -4.63
N ALA A 101 -8.86 -18.66 -4.56
CA ALA A 101 -9.20 -17.80 -5.70
C ALA A 101 -7.97 -17.48 -6.59
N TYR A 102 -6.78 -17.95 -6.21
CA TYR A 102 -5.52 -17.62 -6.84
C TYR A 102 -4.83 -18.89 -7.38
N ALA A 103 -4.11 -18.74 -8.47
CA ALA A 103 -3.20 -19.75 -9.00
C ALA A 103 -1.77 -19.24 -8.96
N SER A 104 -0.80 -20.12 -9.16
CA SER A 104 0.61 -19.75 -9.12
C SER A 104 1.36 -20.01 -10.41
N THR A 105 2.31 -19.14 -10.73
CA THR A 105 3.24 -19.28 -11.85
C THR A 105 4.62 -18.74 -11.43
N PRO A 106 5.73 -19.21 -12.02
CA PRO A 106 7.03 -18.58 -11.78
C PRO A 106 7.06 -17.13 -12.27
N ALA A 107 7.79 -16.27 -11.56
CA ALA A 107 8.14 -14.96 -12.09
C ALA A 107 9.10 -15.13 -13.29
N THR A 108 8.87 -14.38 -14.37
CA THR A 108 9.75 -14.37 -15.54
C THR A 108 10.90 -13.38 -15.38
N ALA A 109 10.65 -12.27 -14.70
CA ALA A 109 11.63 -11.28 -14.31
C ALA A 109 11.14 -10.57 -13.05
N TYR A 110 12.04 -10.17 -12.15
CA TYR A 110 11.69 -9.25 -11.07
C TYR A 110 12.92 -8.48 -10.59
N GLY A 111 12.71 -7.26 -10.09
CA GLY A 111 13.75 -6.38 -9.59
C GLY A 111 13.21 -5.29 -8.67
N THR A 112 14.07 -4.79 -7.79
CA THR A 112 13.77 -3.63 -6.95
C THR A 112 13.92 -2.36 -7.78
N ALA A 113 12.95 -1.46 -7.71
CA ALA A 113 13.10 -0.14 -8.31
C ALA A 113 14.23 0.63 -7.62
N SER A 114 15.13 1.28 -8.37
CA SER A 114 16.34 1.93 -7.85
C SER A 114 16.08 3.04 -6.81
N PHE A 115 14.84 3.53 -6.68
CA PHE A 115 14.45 4.63 -5.80
C PHE A 115 13.15 4.36 -5.00
N GLY A 116 12.80 3.10 -4.72
CA GLY A 116 11.56 2.80 -3.97
C GLY A 116 11.59 1.49 -3.18
N SER A 117 10.60 1.34 -2.29
CA SER A 117 10.29 0.10 -1.56
C SER A 117 9.50 -0.90 -2.41
N PHE A 118 9.53 -0.76 -3.74
CA PHE A 118 8.71 -1.53 -4.65
C PHE A 118 9.52 -2.58 -5.41
N ILE A 119 8.91 -3.74 -5.62
CA ILE A 119 9.36 -4.72 -6.59
C ILE A 119 8.50 -4.56 -7.84
N GLN A 120 9.17 -4.44 -8.99
CA GLN A 120 8.53 -4.71 -10.27
C GLN A 120 8.78 -6.17 -10.64
N PHE A 121 7.73 -6.89 -11.02
CA PHE A 121 7.84 -8.27 -11.49
C PHE A 121 6.95 -8.55 -12.69
N GLU A 122 7.36 -9.54 -13.46
CA GLU A 122 6.66 -10.04 -14.65
C GLU A 122 6.32 -11.52 -14.48
N TYR A 123 5.20 -11.92 -15.09
CA TYR A 123 4.74 -13.30 -15.11
C TYR A 123 3.84 -13.54 -16.30
N ARG A 124 3.61 -14.82 -16.61
CA ARG A 124 2.83 -15.25 -17.77
C ARG A 124 1.62 -16.06 -17.35
N VAL A 125 0.47 -15.70 -17.91
CA VAL A 125 -0.80 -16.45 -17.80
C VAL A 125 -1.26 -16.78 -19.23
N GLY A 126 -1.18 -18.05 -19.61
CA GLY A 126 -1.40 -18.47 -20.99
C GLY A 126 -0.39 -17.85 -21.96
N GLN A 127 -0.87 -17.05 -22.92
CA GLN A 127 -0.01 -16.33 -23.87
C GLN A 127 0.24 -14.86 -23.52
N LYS A 128 -0.37 -14.34 -22.43
CA LYS A 128 -0.24 -12.95 -22.02
C LYS A 128 0.82 -12.79 -20.93
N THR A 129 1.71 -11.82 -21.11
CA THR A 129 2.63 -11.35 -20.08
C THR A 129 1.97 -10.22 -19.31
N HIS A 130 2.14 -10.26 -17.99
CA HIS A 130 1.66 -9.24 -17.06
C HIS A 130 2.85 -8.65 -16.31
N THR A 131 2.76 -7.36 -16.00
CA THR A 131 3.75 -6.63 -15.21
C THR A 131 3.06 -6.05 -13.99
N ARG A 132 3.67 -6.17 -12.81
CA ARG A 132 3.12 -5.71 -11.55
C ARG A 132 4.16 -4.99 -10.70
N PHE A 133 3.66 -4.06 -9.90
CA PHE A 133 4.40 -3.39 -8.84
C PHE A 133 3.80 -3.82 -7.51
N GLN A 134 4.66 -4.16 -6.55
CA GLN A 134 4.25 -4.52 -5.20
C GLN A 134 5.11 -3.78 -4.20
N ASP A 135 4.46 -3.15 -3.22
CA ASP A 135 5.17 -2.57 -2.07
C ASP A 135 5.73 -3.67 -1.18
N VAL A 136 6.92 -3.43 -0.67
CA VAL A 136 7.68 -4.40 0.11
C VAL A 136 8.20 -3.73 1.34
N HIS A 137 8.05 -4.43 2.46
CA HIS A 137 8.66 -3.98 3.70
C HIS A 137 10.19 -3.86 3.49
N PRO A 138 10.84 -2.76 3.91
CA PRO A 138 12.28 -2.56 3.70
C PRO A 138 13.14 -3.76 4.14
N ASP A 139 12.76 -4.39 5.25
CA ASP A 139 13.46 -5.55 5.82
C ASP A 139 13.21 -6.88 5.09
N LYS A 140 12.28 -6.88 4.12
CA LYS A 140 11.89 -8.06 3.36
C LYS A 140 12.29 -7.95 1.89
N ALA A 141 13.18 -7.04 1.50
CA ALA A 141 13.57 -6.87 0.10
C ALA A 141 13.99 -8.21 -0.56
N PRO A 142 13.65 -8.43 -1.84
CA PRO A 142 13.91 -9.68 -2.51
C PRO A 142 15.41 -9.87 -2.71
N ILE A 143 15.87 -11.10 -2.46
CA ILE A 143 17.27 -11.46 -2.67
C ILE A 143 17.46 -11.75 -4.15
N LYS A 144 18.25 -10.91 -4.82
CA LYS A 144 18.62 -11.05 -6.23
C LYS A 144 19.04 -12.49 -6.54
N GLY A 145 18.35 -13.13 -7.50
CA GLY A 145 18.68 -14.47 -7.98
C GLY A 145 17.90 -15.62 -7.34
N LYS A 146 16.98 -15.36 -6.41
CA LYS A 146 16.04 -16.41 -5.95
C LYS A 146 14.92 -16.68 -6.96
N PRO A 147 14.37 -17.89 -7.06
CA PRO A 147 13.14 -18.09 -7.83
C PRO A 147 11.98 -17.43 -7.09
N GLY A 148 11.29 -16.49 -7.74
CA GLY A 148 10.07 -15.86 -7.21
C GLY A 148 8.83 -16.60 -7.70
N LYS A 149 7.86 -16.85 -6.80
CA LYS A 149 6.57 -17.45 -7.13
C LYS A 149 5.52 -16.35 -7.15
N VAL A 150 4.81 -16.21 -8.27
CA VAL A 150 3.72 -15.25 -8.41
C VAL A 150 2.39 -15.95 -8.19
N PHE A 151 1.60 -15.41 -7.28
CA PHE A 151 0.21 -15.80 -7.07
C PHE A 151 -0.70 -14.77 -7.75
N TYR A 152 -1.47 -15.19 -8.75
CA TYR A 152 -2.36 -14.32 -9.50
C TYR A 152 -3.83 -14.73 -9.32
N ASN A 153 -4.73 -13.76 -9.29
CA ASN A 153 -6.15 -13.99 -9.15
C ASN A 153 -6.73 -14.62 -10.43
N LEU A 154 -7.49 -15.71 -10.28
CA LEU A 154 -8.04 -16.46 -11.41
C LEU A 154 -9.06 -15.66 -12.23
N LYS A 155 -9.79 -14.74 -11.60
CA LYS A 155 -10.82 -13.91 -12.26
C LYS A 155 -10.23 -12.65 -12.88
N ASN A 156 -9.20 -12.08 -12.25
CA ASN A 156 -8.48 -10.93 -12.77
C ASN A 156 -6.97 -11.12 -12.60
N PRO A 157 -6.28 -11.69 -13.60
CA PRO A 157 -4.85 -11.95 -13.50
C PRO A 157 -4.03 -10.70 -13.23
N GLU A 158 -4.52 -9.49 -13.50
CA GLU A 158 -3.82 -8.25 -13.17
C GLU A 158 -3.61 -8.09 -11.66
N ILE A 159 -4.45 -8.71 -10.81
CA ILE A 159 -4.18 -8.81 -9.37
C ILE A 159 -3.24 -9.98 -9.14
N ALA A 160 -2.01 -9.70 -8.76
CA ALA A 160 -1.01 -10.70 -8.44
C ALA A 160 -0.02 -10.21 -7.39
N TYR A 161 0.58 -11.16 -6.67
CA TYR A 161 1.55 -10.94 -5.61
C TYR A 161 2.76 -11.86 -5.81
N LEU A 162 3.96 -11.33 -5.58
CA LEU A 162 5.21 -12.06 -5.59
C LEU A 162 5.56 -12.51 -4.17
N GLU A 163 5.85 -13.81 -4.02
CA GLU A 163 6.44 -14.42 -2.82
C GLU A 163 7.82 -15.03 -3.16
N TYR A 164 8.80 -14.84 -2.27
CA TYR A 164 10.22 -15.21 -2.48
C TYR A 164 10.96 -15.53 -1.17
#